data_AF-A0A512LA95-F1
#
_entry.id   AF-A0A512LA95-F1
#
_cell.length_a   1.000
_cell.length_b   1.000
_cell.length_c   1.000
_cell.angle_alpha   90.00
_cell.angle_beta   90.00
_cell.angle_gamma   90.00
#
_symmetry.space_group_name_H-M   'P 1'
#
loop_
_entity.id
_entity.type
_entity.pdbx_description
1 polymer ?
#
loop_
_entity_poly.entity_id
_entity_poly.type
_entity_poly.pdbx_seq_one_letter_code
_entity_poly.pdbx_strand_id
1 'polypeptide(L)'
;MRRTFLLMVMFFSAGAAPAQRETPTPLKDDVPLDAYLDALAQISPAAREGASTYLDAFRRRCGRPLRTVELRQAIADGAGDPVLMAMMRAAFQRDPATLQHLSDSVSCVRGK
;
A
#
# COMPACT_ATOMS: atom_id res chain seq x y z
N MET A 1 -28.66 -33.64 46.30
CA MET A 1 -29.51 -32.61 45.64
C MET A 1 -28.90 -32.36 44.27
N ARG A 2 -29.23 -33.08 43.18
CA ARG A 2 -30.47 -33.17 42.38
C ARG A 2 -30.86 -31.84 41.70
N ARG A 3 -30.76 -31.86 40.35
CA ARG A 3 -31.32 -30.97 39.31
C ARG A 3 -30.50 -29.69 39.06
N THR A 4 -30.14 -29.33 37.82
CA THR A 4 -30.94 -29.31 36.57
C THR A 4 -29.98 -29.29 35.37
N PHE A 5 -29.88 -30.34 34.56
CA PHE A 5 -30.57 -30.53 33.26
C PHE A 5 -30.58 -29.31 32.32
N LEU A 6 -29.67 -29.34 31.35
CA LEU A 6 -29.89 -29.19 29.90
C LEU A 6 -30.40 -27.86 29.31
N LEU A 7 -29.77 -27.57 28.16
CA LEU A 7 -30.29 -26.97 26.91
C LEU A 7 -29.94 -25.52 26.58
N MET A 8 -29.36 -25.40 25.38
CA MET A 8 -29.72 -24.42 24.33
C MET A 8 -29.24 -22.97 24.56
N VAL A 9 -28.70 -22.22 23.61
CA VAL A 9 -28.63 -22.31 22.14
C VAL A 9 -27.33 -21.61 21.71
N MET A 10 -26.63 -22.17 20.72
CA MET A 10 -25.69 -21.39 19.91
C MET A 10 -26.41 -20.22 19.24
N PHE A 11 -26.21 -19.00 19.70
CA PHE A 11 -26.52 -17.82 18.89
C PHE A 11 -25.27 -17.44 18.10
N PHE A 12 -25.09 -18.14 16.98
CA PHE A 12 -24.18 -17.76 15.91
C PHE A 12 -24.68 -16.43 15.33
N SER A 13 -24.14 -15.33 15.85
CA SER A 13 -24.49 -13.99 15.41
C SER A 13 -23.77 -13.73 14.08
N ALA A 14 -24.43 -14.08 12.97
CA ALA A 14 -24.04 -13.64 11.64
C ALA A 14 -24.33 -12.13 11.52
N GLY A 15 -23.46 -11.32 12.10
CA GLY A 15 -23.43 -9.89 11.86
C GLY A 15 -22.88 -9.63 10.46
N ALA A 16 -23.76 -9.51 9.47
CA ALA A 16 -23.40 -8.89 8.20
C ALA A 16 -23.11 -7.41 8.48
N ALA A 17 -21.83 -7.10 8.72
CA ALA A 17 -21.38 -5.71 8.78
C ALA A 17 -21.71 -5.06 7.43
N PRO A 18 -22.28 -3.84 7.41
CA PRO A 18 -22.40 -3.10 6.16
C PRO A 18 -20.98 -2.88 5.63
N ALA A 19 -20.66 -3.47 4.48
CA ALA A 19 -19.49 -3.08 3.71
C ALA A 19 -19.69 -1.61 3.37
N GLN A 20 -19.06 -0.72 4.15
CA GLN A 20 -18.91 0.67 3.77
C GLN A 20 -18.22 0.66 2.42
N ARG A 21 -18.99 0.93 1.36
CA ARG A 21 -18.40 1.39 0.12
C ARG A 21 -17.72 2.70 0.47
N GLU A 22 -16.44 2.65 0.80
CA GLU A 22 -15.59 3.83 0.82
C GLU A 22 -15.68 4.42 -0.58
N THR A 23 -16.49 5.47 -0.71
CA THR A 23 -16.40 6.35 -1.87
C THR A 23 -14.96 6.79 -1.94
N PRO A 24 -14.23 6.48 -3.03
CA PRO A 24 -12.83 6.88 -3.15
C PRO A 24 -12.77 8.40 -2.98
N THR A 25 -12.23 8.85 -1.85
CA THR A 25 -12.04 10.27 -1.64
C THR A 25 -11.06 10.71 -2.71
N PRO A 26 -11.35 11.73 -3.53
CA PRO A 26 -10.42 12.16 -4.56
C PRO A 26 -9.07 12.45 -3.91
N LEU A 27 -8.02 11.75 -4.38
CA LEU A 27 -6.66 11.94 -3.87
C LEU A 27 -6.23 13.37 -4.20
N LYS A 28 -6.35 14.29 -3.24
CA LYS A 28 -5.87 15.68 -3.37
C LYS A 28 -4.41 15.77 -2.99
N ASP A 29 -3.60 16.47 -3.76
CA ASP A 29 -2.15 16.61 -3.56
C ASP A 29 -1.79 17.54 -2.37
N ASP A 30 -2.59 17.52 -1.31
CA ASP A 30 -2.43 18.38 -0.13
C ASP A 30 -1.47 17.76 0.90
N VAL A 31 -1.07 16.50 0.70
CA VAL A 31 -0.18 15.76 1.61
C VAL A 31 1.26 15.89 1.13
N PRO A 32 2.17 16.44 1.96
CA PRO A 32 3.60 16.43 1.68
C PRO A 32 4.14 15.01 1.49
N LEU A 33 5.08 14.84 0.54
CA LEU A 33 5.61 13.53 0.18
C LEU A 33 6.33 12.84 1.36
N ASP A 34 7.09 13.61 2.12
CA ASP A 34 7.77 13.16 3.34
C ASP A 34 6.79 12.66 4.39
N ALA A 35 5.72 13.41 4.68
CA ALA A 35 4.67 13.00 5.60
C ALA A 35 4.01 11.68 5.15
N TYR A 36 3.82 11.50 3.84
CA TYR A 36 3.29 10.25 3.30
C TYR A 36 4.27 9.08 3.45
N LEU A 37 5.57 9.30 3.19
CA LEU A 37 6.61 8.30 3.41
C LEU A 37 6.78 7.94 4.89
N ASP A 38 6.54 8.89 5.80
CA ASP A 38 6.56 8.64 7.25
C ASP A 38 5.37 7.76 7.65
N ALA A 39 4.19 7.99 7.08
CA ALA A 39 3.03 7.11 7.26
C ALA A 39 3.31 5.69 6.75
N LEU A 40 3.99 5.53 5.60
CA LEU A 40 4.42 4.22 5.13
C LEU A 40 5.39 3.55 6.11
N ALA A 41 6.30 4.31 6.72
CA ALA A 41 7.26 3.79 7.70
C ALA A 41 6.58 3.24 8.95
N GLN A 42 5.48 3.86 9.38
CA GLN A 42 4.66 3.37 10.50
C GLN A 42 4.00 2.03 10.20
N ILE A 43 3.63 1.79 8.94
CA ILE A 43 3.11 0.49 8.50
C ILE A 43 4.25 -0.53 8.39
N SER A 44 5.34 -0.15 7.74
CA SER A 44 6.53 -0.97 7.57
C SER A 44 7.71 -0.11 7.13
N PRO A 45 8.87 -0.18 7.81
CA PRO A 45 10.10 0.46 7.34
C PRO A 45 10.46 0.06 5.90
N ALA A 46 10.20 -1.20 5.52
CA ALA A 46 10.44 -1.69 4.17
C ALA A 46 9.49 -1.07 3.12
N ALA A 47 8.26 -0.70 3.51
CA ALA A 47 7.35 0.00 2.61
C ALA A 47 7.88 1.41 2.27
N ARG A 48 8.40 2.13 3.28
CA ARG A 48 9.09 3.41 3.05
C ARG A 48 10.30 3.23 2.13
N GLU A 49 11.15 2.25 2.41
CA GLU A 49 12.37 2.00 1.63
C GLU A 49 12.05 1.67 0.17
N GLY A 50 11.13 0.72 -0.07
CA GLY A 50 10.69 0.36 -1.41
C GLY A 50 10.06 1.52 -2.18
N ALA A 51 9.20 2.32 -1.52
CA ALA A 51 8.62 3.52 -2.12
C ALA A 51 9.68 4.58 -2.43
N SER A 52 10.62 4.83 -1.52
CA SER A 52 11.71 5.79 -1.74
C SER A 52 12.59 5.38 -2.92
N THR A 53 12.92 4.10 -3.03
CA THR A 53 13.67 3.53 -4.16
C THR A 53 12.92 3.70 -5.47
N TYR A 54 11.60 3.45 -5.47
CA TYR A 54 10.75 3.70 -6.65
C TYR A 54 10.75 5.17 -7.06
N LEU A 55 10.62 6.10 -6.12
CA LEU A 55 10.65 7.54 -6.39
C LEU A 55 11.98 7.99 -7.02
N ASP A 56 13.09 7.46 -6.52
CA ASP A 56 14.42 7.73 -7.07
C ASP A 56 14.60 7.16 -8.47
N ALA A 57 14.19 5.91 -8.68
CA ALA A 57 14.22 5.27 -9.99
C ALA A 57 13.32 5.99 -11.00
N PHE A 58 12.13 6.41 -10.58
CA PHE A 58 11.21 7.21 -11.38
C PHE A 58 11.84 8.53 -11.78
N ARG A 59 12.43 9.28 -10.84
CA ARG A 59 13.10 10.56 -11.13
C ARG A 59 14.22 10.39 -12.15
N ARG A 60 15.05 9.36 -12.00
CA ARG A 60 16.16 9.06 -12.93
C ARG A 60 15.65 8.75 -14.33
N ARG A 61 14.58 7.94 -14.46
CA ARG A 61 14.09 7.48 -15.77
C ARG A 61 13.15 8.45 -16.46
N CYS A 62 12.35 9.18 -15.70
CA CYS A 62 11.25 10.00 -16.21
C CYS A 62 11.57 11.51 -16.19
N GLY A 63 12.73 11.91 -15.67
CA GLY A 63 13.21 13.30 -15.70
C GLY A 63 12.41 14.26 -14.83
N ARG A 64 11.49 13.77 -13.99
CA ARG A 64 10.66 14.57 -13.07
C ARG A 64 10.42 13.81 -11.78
N PRO A 65 10.19 14.48 -10.64
CA PRO A 65 9.70 13.82 -9.44
C PRO A 65 8.28 13.26 -9.67
N LEU A 66 7.98 12.15 -9.01
CA LEU A 66 6.62 11.64 -8.87
C LEU A 66 5.92 12.45 -7.76
N ARG A 67 4.69 12.89 -8.00
CA ARG A 67 3.91 13.63 -7.01
C ARG A 67 3.31 12.70 -5.95
N THR A 68 2.98 13.23 -4.77
CA THR A 68 2.36 12.44 -3.69
C THR A 68 1.03 11.82 -4.14
N VAL A 69 0.22 12.57 -4.89
CA VAL A 69 -1.01 12.04 -5.53
C VAL A 69 -0.74 10.84 -6.45
N GLU A 70 0.34 10.88 -7.24
CA GLU A 70 0.68 9.81 -8.19
C GLU A 70 1.21 8.57 -7.45
N LEU A 71 2.01 8.75 -6.39
CA LEU A 71 2.47 7.64 -5.55
C LEU A 71 1.30 6.97 -4.82
N ARG A 72 0.40 7.76 -4.23
CA ARG A 72 -0.79 7.23 -3.55
C ARG A 72 -1.69 6.47 -4.52
N GLN A 73 -1.88 6.99 -5.73
CA GLN A 73 -2.62 6.28 -6.77
C GLN A 73 -1.93 4.97 -7.14
N ALA A 74 -0.60 4.98 -7.33
CA ALA A 74 0.17 3.78 -7.63
C ALA A 74 0.10 2.73 -6.50
N ILE A 75 -0.17 3.11 -5.24
CA ILE A 75 -0.37 2.14 -4.15
C ILE A 75 -1.82 1.66 -4.09
N ALA A 76 -2.79 2.55 -4.30
CA ALA A 76 -4.20 2.28 -4.08
C ALA A 76 -4.95 1.69 -5.31
N ASP A 77 -4.39 1.78 -6.51
CA ASP A 77 -5.06 1.32 -7.73
C ASP A 77 -5.07 -0.21 -7.83
N GLY A 78 -6.20 -0.84 -7.54
CA GLY A 78 -6.36 -2.29 -7.60
C GLY A 78 -5.38 -3.03 -6.68
N ALA A 79 -4.40 -3.72 -7.27
CA ALA A 79 -3.34 -4.42 -6.53
C ALA A 79 -2.08 -3.53 -6.30
N GLY A 80 -2.12 -2.27 -6.72
CA GLY A 80 -0.98 -1.36 -6.81
C GLY A 80 -0.17 -1.53 -8.10
N ASP A 81 0.73 -0.57 -8.35
CA ASP A 81 1.74 -0.63 -9.40
C ASP A 81 2.63 -1.85 -9.13
N PRO A 82 2.74 -2.78 -10.10
CA PRO A 82 3.39 -4.05 -9.85
C PRO A 82 4.89 -3.91 -9.55
N VAL A 83 5.55 -2.89 -10.10
CA VAL A 83 6.97 -2.63 -9.85
C VAL A 83 7.15 -2.06 -8.44
N LEU A 84 6.32 -1.08 -8.05
CA LEU A 84 6.32 -0.51 -6.71
C LEU A 84 6.04 -1.56 -5.63
N MET A 85 5.03 -2.40 -5.83
CA MET A 85 4.71 -3.49 -4.90
C MET A 85 5.84 -4.52 -4.82
N ALA A 86 6.46 -4.85 -5.94
CA ALA A 86 7.62 -5.74 -5.97
C ALA A 86 8.84 -5.12 -5.25
N MET A 87 9.06 -3.80 -5.37
CA MET A 87 10.13 -3.11 -4.65
C MET A 87 9.91 -3.12 -3.15
N MET A 88 8.69 -2.82 -2.67
CA MET A 88 8.36 -2.92 -1.24
C MET A 88 8.62 -4.32 -0.69
N ARG A 89 8.26 -5.35 -1.47
CA ARG A 89 8.55 -6.74 -1.13
C ARG A 89 10.06 -7.04 -1.11
N ALA A 90 10.82 -6.59 -2.10
CA ALA A 90 12.25 -6.81 -2.17
C ALA A 90 13.00 -6.11 -1.02
N ALA A 91 12.60 -4.89 -0.66
CA ALA A 91 13.07 -4.19 0.53
C ALA A 91 12.78 -4.99 1.81
N PHE A 92 11.56 -5.53 1.94
CA PHE A 92 11.19 -6.37 3.08
C PHE A 92 12.07 -7.64 3.19
N GLN A 93 12.40 -8.24 2.05
CA GLN A 93 13.28 -9.42 1.97
C GLN A 93 14.77 -9.08 2.09
N ARG A 94 15.13 -7.79 2.14
CA ARG A 94 16.51 -7.30 2.09
C ARG A 94 17.26 -7.83 0.88
N ASP A 95 16.61 -7.77 -0.29
CA ASP A 95 17.14 -8.20 -1.57
C ASP A 95 17.53 -6.97 -2.44
N PRO A 96 18.77 -6.45 -2.28
CA PRO A 96 19.22 -5.28 -3.04
C PRO A 96 19.39 -5.57 -4.53
N ALA A 97 19.66 -6.83 -4.91
CA ALA A 97 19.83 -7.19 -6.31
C ALA A 97 18.50 -7.09 -7.06
N THR A 98 17.42 -7.61 -6.46
CA THR A 98 16.07 -7.47 -7.02
C THR A 98 15.61 -6.01 -7.00
N LEU A 99 15.89 -5.24 -5.94
CA LEU A 99 15.58 -3.80 -5.91
C LEU A 99 16.24 -3.03 -7.05
N GLN A 100 17.51 -3.34 -7.35
CA GLN A 100 18.23 -2.71 -8.44
C GLN A 100 17.63 -3.09 -9.79
N HIS A 101 17.34 -4.37 -10.03
CA HIS A 101 16.72 -4.83 -11.28
C HIS A 101 15.31 -4.21 -11.49
N LEU A 102 14.51 -4.11 -10.43
CA LEU A 102 13.20 -3.46 -10.48
C LEU A 102 13.30 -1.97 -10.79
N SER A 103 14.39 -1.31 -10.37
CA SER A 103 14.61 0.11 -10.64
C SER A 103 14.69 0.41 -12.13
N ASP A 104 15.23 -0.51 -12.93
CA ASP A 104 15.32 -0.38 -14.38
C ASP A 104 13.95 -0.58 -15.07
N SER A 105 13.02 -1.25 -14.38
CA SER A 105 11.68 -1.61 -14.85
C SER A 105 10.60 -0.57 -14.53
N VAL A 106 10.90 0.46 -13.74
CA VAL A 106 9.94 1.53 -13.40
C VAL A 106 9.37 2.16 -14.66
N SER A 107 8.07 2.45 -14.74
CA SER A 107 7.46 3.07 -15.93
C SER A 107 7.12 4.54 -15.68
N CYS A 108 7.12 5.36 -16.74
CA CYS A 108 6.71 6.75 -16.61
C CYS A 108 5.20 6.85 -16.72
N VAL A 109 4.55 7.29 -15.64
CA VAL A 109 3.12 7.56 -15.64
C VAL A 109 2.85 8.66 -16.66
N ARG A 110 2.10 8.35 -17.73
CA ARG A 110 1.50 9.41 -18.56
C ARG A 110 0.46 10.09 -17.68
N GLY A 111 0.73 11.34 -17.30
CA GLY A 111 -0.28 12.17 -16.66
C GLY A 111 -1.54 12.13 -17.52
N LYS A 112 -2.65 11.72 -16.94
CA LYS A 112 -3.96 11.96 -17.53
C LYS A 112 -4.36 13.40 -17.25
#